data_AF-A0A3D0UPM2-F1
#
_entry.id   AF-A0A3D0UPM2-F1
#
_cell.length_a   1.000
_cell.length_b   1.000
_cell.length_c   1.000
_cell.angle_alpha   90.00
_cell.angle_beta   90.00
_cell.angle_gamma   90.00
#
_symmetry.space_group_name_H-M   'P 1'
#
loop_
_entity.id
_entity.type
_entity.pdbx_description
1 polymer ?
#
loop_
_entity_poly.entity_id
_entity_poly.type
_entity_poly.pdbx_seq_one_letter_code
_entity_poly.pdbx_strand_id
1 'polypeptide(L)'
;LAERPVWLFSSGPAGEGDPVELLDGWRFPEAQQDIADRIQPRDIAVFHGALDPEELNFIERSMIKNVKAPVGDFRDWEVIEAWAAAVASELKQPVA
;
A
#
# COMPACT_ATOMS: atom_id res chain seq x y z
N LEU A 1 -9.58 9.54 -16.00
CA LEU A 1 -9.92 8.32 -15.23
C LEU A 1 -11.42 8.11 -15.10
N ALA A 2 -12.29 9.08 -15.44
CA ALA A 2 -13.74 8.97 -15.28
C ALA A 2 -14.40 7.70 -15.85
N GLU A 3 -13.85 7.12 -16.92
CA GLU A 3 -14.36 5.89 -17.55
C GLU A 3 -13.48 4.66 -17.30
N ARG A 4 -12.43 4.78 -16.49
CA ARG A 4 -11.52 3.68 -16.16
C ARG A 4 -11.77 3.26 -14.72
N PRO A 5 -12.06 1.98 -14.46
CA PRO A 5 -12.11 1.52 -13.07
C PRO A 5 -10.73 1.67 -12.42
N VAL A 6 -10.71 2.19 -11.19
CA VAL A 6 -9.47 2.48 -10.45
C VAL A 6 -9.51 1.80 -9.09
N TRP A 7 -8.36 1.29 -8.67
CA TRP A 7 -8.08 0.81 -7.33
C TRP A 7 -6.84 1.56 -6.83
N LEU A 8 -6.79 1.87 -5.55
CA LEU A 8 -5.61 2.45 -4.91
C LEU A 8 -5.02 1.43 -3.95
N PHE A 9 -3.69 1.43 -3.84
CA PHE A 9 -3.04 0.75 -2.73
C PHE A 9 -1.88 1.60 -2.21
N SER A 10 -1.68 1.55 -0.90
CA SER A 10 -0.46 2.02 -0.24
C SER A 10 0.42 0.84 0.14
N SER A 11 1.73 1.05 0.05
CA SER A 11 2.74 0.07 0.47
C SER A 11 3.52 0.63 1.66
N GLY A 12 3.62 -0.18 2.71
CA GLY A 12 4.09 0.23 4.03
C GLY A 12 2.92 0.34 5.02
N PRO A 13 3.21 0.18 6.32
CA PRO A 13 4.51 0.26 6.98
C PRO A 13 5.24 -1.08 7.08
N ALA A 14 6.50 -1.07 7.54
CA ALA A 14 7.19 -2.26 8.01
C ALA A 14 6.93 -2.44 9.51
N GLY A 15 6.62 -3.66 9.94
CA GLY A 15 6.30 -3.98 11.34
C GLY A 15 5.21 -5.05 11.44
N GLU A 16 5.02 -5.59 12.64
CA GLU A 16 3.95 -6.53 12.94
C GLU A 16 2.67 -5.79 13.37
N GLY A 17 1.51 -6.36 13.07
CA GLY A 17 0.21 -5.80 13.43
C GLY A 17 -0.65 -5.50 12.20
N ASP A 18 -1.66 -4.66 12.36
CA ASP A 18 -2.45 -4.17 11.24
C ASP A 18 -1.74 -2.96 10.58
N PRO A 19 -1.56 -2.95 9.24
CA PRO A 19 -0.81 -1.89 8.58
C PRO A 19 -1.51 -0.53 8.65
N VAL A 20 -2.83 -0.48 8.75
CA VAL A 20 -3.59 0.77 8.87
C VAL A 20 -3.46 1.34 10.28
N GLU A 21 -3.48 0.49 11.30
CA GLU A 21 -3.24 0.91 12.69
C GLU A 21 -1.82 1.48 12.89
N LEU A 22 -0.81 0.84 12.30
CA LEU A 22 0.57 1.33 12.33
C LEU A 22 0.77 2.66 11.59
N LEU A 23 -0.20 3.05 10.77
CA LEU A 23 -0.27 4.33 10.07
C LEU A 23 -1.25 5.30 10.74
N ASP A 24 -1.66 5.06 11.98
CA ASP A 24 -2.62 5.90 12.72
C ASP A 24 -3.96 6.09 11.98
N GLY A 25 -4.43 5.04 11.30
CA GLY A 25 -5.68 5.06 10.53
C GLY A 25 -5.54 5.55 9.09
N TRP A 26 -4.36 6.02 8.71
CA TRP A 26 -4.09 6.55 7.38
C TRP A 26 -4.06 5.45 6.32
N ARG A 27 -4.68 5.70 5.16
CA ARG A 27 -4.70 4.76 4.03
C ARG A 27 -3.95 5.24 2.80
N PHE A 28 -3.88 6.55 2.59
CA PHE A 28 -3.16 7.21 1.49
C PHE A 28 -3.04 8.71 1.81
N PRO A 29 -2.03 9.43 1.26
CA PRO A 29 -1.74 10.82 1.64
C PRO A 29 -2.97 11.74 1.68
N GLU A 30 -3.21 12.45 2.78
CA GLU A 30 -4.37 13.35 2.93
C GLU A 30 -4.43 14.40 1.82
N ALA A 31 -3.27 14.89 1.36
CA ALA A 31 -3.15 15.81 0.23
C ALA A 31 -3.72 15.26 -1.10
N GLN A 32 -4.02 13.97 -1.17
CA GLN A 32 -4.62 13.31 -2.34
C GLN A 32 -6.11 13.02 -2.16
N GLN A 33 -6.74 13.41 -1.04
CA GLN A 33 -8.16 13.17 -0.77
C GLN A 33 -9.05 13.73 -1.89
N ASP A 34 -8.84 14.99 -2.28
CA ASP A 34 -9.59 15.62 -3.38
C ASP A 34 -9.46 14.86 -4.71
N ILE A 35 -8.32 14.21 -4.93
CA ILE A 35 -8.06 13.41 -6.13
C ILE A 35 -8.80 12.07 -6.02
N ALA A 36 -8.72 11.40 -4.87
CA ALA A 36 -9.44 10.16 -4.59
C ALA A 36 -10.95 10.37 -4.72
N ASP A 37 -11.48 11.46 -4.16
CA ASP A 37 -12.91 11.81 -4.22
C ASP A 37 -13.39 12.05 -5.65
N ARG A 38 -12.54 12.61 -6.51
CA ARG A 38 -12.87 12.80 -7.94
C ARG A 38 -12.76 11.52 -8.75
N ILE A 39 -11.88 10.60 -8.35
CA ILE A 39 -11.66 9.32 -9.05
C ILE A 39 -12.71 8.29 -8.64
N GLN A 40 -13.15 8.30 -7.37
CA GLN A 40 -14.01 7.28 -6.76
C GLN A 40 -13.46 5.86 -6.99
N PRO A 41 -12.29 5.53 -6.41
CA PRO A 41 -11.70 4.21 -6.57
C PRO A 41 -12.64 3.13 -6.02
N ARG A 42 -12.69 1.98 -6.69
CA ARG A 42 -13.50 0.82 -6.29
C ARG A 42 -13.05 0.21 -4.97
N ASP A 43 -11.75 0.32 -4.68
CA ASP A 43 -11.17 -0.09 -3.40
C ASP A 43 -9.90 0.71 -3.10
N ILE A 44 -9.56 0.75 -1.80
CA ILE A 44 -8.35 1.35 -1.26
C ILE A 44 -7.75 0.37 -0.25
N ALA A 45 -6.67 -0.28 -0.64
CA ALA A 45 -5.93 -1.23 0.18
C ALA A 45 -4.69 -0.60 0.82
N VAL A 46 -4.25 -1.15 1.95
CA VAL A 46 -2.97 -0.85 2.57
C VAL A 46 -2.27 -2.16 2.82
N PHE A 47 -1.07 -2.32 2.27
CA PHE A 47 -0.25 -3.51 2.45
C PHE A 47 1.00 -3.16 3.22
N HIS A 48 1.46 -4.09 4.04
CA HIS A 48 2.77 -3.99 4.66
C HIS A 48 3.89 -3.86 3.62
N GLY A 49 5.00 -3.26 4.05
CA GLY A 49 6.22 -3.14 3.28
C GLY A 49 7.27 -4.18 3.65
N ALA A 50 8.32 -4.26 2.84
CA ALA A 50 9.56 -4.94 3.18
C ALA A 50 10.67 -3.90 3.34
N LEU A 51 11.50 -4.08 4.37
CA LEU A 51 12.67 -3.27 4.61
C LEU A 51 13.90 -4.15 4.70
N ASP A 52 14.66 -4.19 3.62
CA ASP A 52 15.93 -4.93 3.52
C ASP A 52 17.11 -3.95 3.51
N PRO A 53 17.94 -3.88 4.57
CA PRO A 53 19.10 -3.02 4.64
C PRO A 53 20.18 -3.29 3.57
N GLU A 54 20.21 -4.50 3.00
CA GLU A 54 21.17 -4.86 1.96
C GLU A 54 20.86 -4.16 0.63
N GLU A 55 19.57 -3.96 0.35
CA GLU A 55 19.06 -3.29 -0.86
C GLU A 55 19.19 -1.75 -0.82
N LEU A 56 19.56 -1.19 0.33
CA LEU A 56 19.60 0.26 0.55
C LEU A 56 20.98 0.88 0.31
N ASN A 57 21.01 2.17 -0.05
CA ASN A 57 22.27 2.91 -0.07
C ASN A 57 22.70 3.36 1.34
N PHE A 58 23.91 3.91 1.47
CA PHE A 58 24.46 4.32 2.78
C PHE A 58 23.62 5.39 3.49
N ILE A 59 23.00 6.31 2.74
CA ILE A 59 22.17 7.38 3.29
C ILE A 59 20.86 6.80 3.83
N GLU A 60 20.17 5.98 3.04
CA GLU A 60 18.92 5.30 3.42
C GLU A 60 19.13 4.41 4.66
N ARG A 61 20.20 3.61 4.68
CA ARG A 61 20.57 2.79 5.85
C ARG A 61 20.74 3.63 7.12
N SER A 62 21.36 4.81 7.00
CA SER A 62 21.57 5.71 8.14
C SER A 62 20.24 6.28 8.65
N MET A 63 19.34 6.68 7.74
CA MET A 63 18.00 7.17 8.11
C MET A 63 17.20 6.11 8.87
N ILE A 64 17.16 4.87 8.38
CA ILE A 64 16.44 3.76 9.00
C ILE A 64 16.98 3.41 10.39
N LYS A 65 18.31 3.43 10.56
CA LYS A 65 18.94 3.23 11.87
C LYS A 65 18.50 4.29 12.89
N ASN A 66 18.34 5.54 12.45
CA ASN A 66 17.93 6.63 13.33
C ASN A 66 16.45 6.54 13.74
N VAL A 67 15.58 6.05 12.85
CA VAL A 67 14.14 5.88 13.14
C VAL A 67 13.80 4.52 13.76
N LYS A 68 14.78 3.62 13.92
CA LYS A 68 14.60 2.25 14.45
C LYS A 68 13.47 1.48 13.76
N ALA A 69 13.32 1.66 12.45
CA ALA A 69 12.26 0.99 11.72
C ALA A 69 12.47 -0.54 11.74
N PRO A 70 11.39 -1.34 11.89
CA PRO A 70 11.47 -2.79 11.79
C PRO A 70 12.08 -3.23 10.45
N VAL A 71 13.04 -4.14 10.52
CA VAL A 71 13.73 -4.72 9.36
C VAL A 71 13.17 -6.11 9.11
N GLY A 72 12.87 -6.40 7.84
CA GLY A 72 12.26 -7.67 7.43
C GLY A 72 11.22 -7.48 6.34
N ASP A 73 10.72 -8.60 5.83
CA ASP A 73 9.56 -8.64 4.95
C ASP A 73 8.29 -8.89 5.77
N PHE A 74 7.39 -7.91 5.82
CA PHE A 74 6.13 -7.99 6.56
C PHE A 74 4.94 -8.17 5.61
N ARG A 75 5.17 -8.30 4.31
CA ARG A 75 4.11 -8.48 3.33
C ARG A 75 3.40 -9.82 3.55
N ASP A 76 2.08 -9.75 3.63
CA ASP A 76 1.23 -10.92 3.46
C ASP A 76 0.99 -11.14 1.96
N TRP A 77 1.79 -12.03 1.37
CA TRP A 77 1.70 -12.35 -0.05
C TRP A 77 0.37 -13.01 -0.43
N GLU A 78 -0.22 -13.81 0.46
CA GLU A 78 -1.52 -14.44 0.20
C GLU A 78 -2.61 -13.38 0.04
N VAL A 79 -2.63 -12.38 0.94
CA VAL A 79 -3.56 -11.26 0.88
C VAL A 79 -3.33 -10.37 -0.36
N ILE A 80 -2.07 -10.08 -0.69
CA ILE A 80 -1.71 -9.26 -1.87
C ILE A 80 -2.15 -9.97 -3.16
N GLU A 81 -1.87 -11.28 -3.28
CA GLU A 81 -2.25 -12.07 -4.45
C GLU A 81 -3.77 -12.20 -4.57
N ALA A 82 -4.47 -12.42 -3.46
CA ALA A 82 -5.93 -12.48 -3.44
C ALA A 82 -6.56 -11.15 -3.91
N TRP A 83 -6.05 -10.01 -3.42
CA TRP A 83 -6.51 -8.69 -3.85
C TRP A 83 -6.24 -8.45 -5.34
N ALA A 84 -5.03 -8.75 -5.82
CA ALA A 84 -4.68 -8.61 -7.23
C ALA A 84 -5.55 -9.51 -8.13
N ALA A 85 -5.85 -10.74 -7.69
CA ALA A 85 -6.75 -11.65 -8.40
C ALA A 85 -8.19 -11.11 -8.45
N ALA A 86 -8.68 -10.50 -7.38
CA ALA A 86 -9.98 -9.84 -7.34
C ALA A 86 -10.04 -8.68 -8.35
N VAL A 87 -9.05 -7.79 -8.37
CA VAL A 87 -8.92 -6.71 -9.36
C VAL A 87 -8.95 -7.26 -10.79
N ALA A 88 -8.17 -8.31 -11.07
CA ALA A 88 -8.11 -8.93 -12.40
C ALA A 88 -9.44 -9.59 -12.81
N SER A 89 -10.21 -10.10 -11.86
CA SER A 89 -11.56 -10.65 -12.08
C SER A 89 -12.56 -9.54 -12.40
N GLU A 90 -12.57 -8.47 -11.60
CA GLU A 90 -13.46 -7.32 -11.76
C GLU A 90 -13.21 -6.55 -13.06
N LEU A 91 -11.95 -6.48 -13.53
CA LEU A 91 -11.61 -5.86 -14.81
C LEU A 91 -12.19 -6.58 -16.03
N LYS A 92 -12.52 -7.87 -15.91
CA LYS A 92 -13.15 -8.64 -16.99
C LYS A 92 -14.66 -8.40 -17.06
N GLN A 93 -15.24 -7.80 -16.03
CA GLN A 93 -16.66 -7.49 -16.01
C GLN A 93 -16.90 -6.18 -16.77
N PRO A 94 -18.02 -6.05 -17.50
CA PRO A 94 -18.40 -4.78 -18.10
C PRO A 94 -18.45 -3.69 -17.02
N VAL A 95 -17.93 -2.51 -17.34
CA VAL A 95 -18.16 -1.33 -16.51
C VAL A 95 -19.66 -1.02 -16.58
N ALA A 96 -20.36 -1.13 -15.44
CA ALA A 96 -21.79 -0.82 -15.33
C ALA A 96 -22.08 0.68 -15.56
#